data_AF-A0A8T0H7X5-F1
#
_entry.id   AF-A0A8T0H7X5-F1
#
_cell.length_a   1.000
_cell.length_b   1.000
_cell.length_c   1.000
_cell.angle_alpha   90.00
_cell.angle_beta   90.00
_cell.angle_gamma   90.00
#
_symmetry.space_group_name_H-M   'P 1'
#
loop_
_entity.id
_entity.type
_entity.pdbx_description
1 polymer ?
#
loop_
_entity_poly.entity_id
_entity_poly.type
_entity_poly.pdbx_seq_one_letter_code
_entity_poly.pdbx_strand_id
1 'polypeptide(L)'
;MALALHRHRHSLPLLRHLASSGLGNGRVGCQNPAGYCRAAGISTHDMAAEVTEHKSSLVRDYIHSALYEPHLGYFAAKSNAVGAITEPIWFNRILGRAAYNEYLSNLYKQHDISWFTPVEVFQPWYGYAVAEYILRTMDPSAPLKIYEVGGGTGTCANNILTYFKLRAPNVYKTMTYTSVEISAALAKKQKARVEAVKSHRGHFMVNCGSASDPRTWGTANADPCYVVMFEVLDNLPHDLVYRETPKSPWLETWVVRNQTSDSLIEERRSLQDPLIKRCLDVISQVPGTSSLVASAKSTLSRLLHFSELSWIPTGCLQLLETLHRMRPNMALITSDFSSLPDVTISGARAPIVASKENGETKDHSSYLEAMGNADIFFPTDFQLLERLDHYAATGSAEIETSERISTVVTSAEFMEQCAQVDKTKTLDGFNPLLEDYSNTKFYISLPSL
;
A
#
# COMPACT_ATOMS: atom_id res chain seq x y z
N MET A 1 8.02 12.12 -4.94
CA MET A 1 8.86 13.28 -4.52
C MET A 1 8.16 14.26 -3.56
N ALA A 2 6.84 14.50 -3.65
CA ALA A 2 6.12 15.44 -2.76
C ALA A 2 6.21 15.14 -1.25
N LEU A 3 6.36 13.88 -0.83
CA LEU A 3 6.54 13.52 0.60
C LEU A 3 8.01 13.52 1.07
N ALA A 4 8.99 13.42 0.16
CA ALA A 4 10.42 13.34 0.53
C ALA A 4 11.12 14.70 0.65
N LEU A 5 10.51 15.79 0.14
CA LEU A 5 11.15 17.10 0.04
C LEU A 5 10.87 18.08 1.20
N HIS A 6 10.02 17.74 2.18
CA HIS A 6 9.78 18.59 3.35
C HIS A 6 10.83 18.44 4.48
N ARG A 7 12.08 18.16 4.10
CA ARG A 7 13.23 18.08 5.00
C ARG A 7 13.81 19.47 5.29
N HIS A 8 13.10 20.26 6.10
CA HIS A 8 13.63 21.52 6.62
C HIS A 8 14.79 21.28 7.59
N ARG A 9 16.02 21.58 7.16
CA ARG A 9 17.15 21.73 8.07
C ARG A 9 16.97 22.99 8.92
N HIS A 10 16.52 22.86 10.16
CA HIS A 10 16.61 23.94 11.14
C HIS A 10 17.84 23.81 12.02
N SER A 11 18.62 24.89 12.02
CA SER A 11 19.79 25.12 12.85
C SER A 11 19.43 25.26 14.33
N LEU A 12 20.34 24.78 15.19
CA LEU A 12 20.35 24.88 16.66
C LEU A 12 19.75 26.18 17.24
N PRO A 13 18.83 26.09 18.22
CA PRO A 13 18.54 27.20 19.14
C PRO A 13 19.54 27.22 20.30
N LEU A 14 20.10 28.39 20.61
CA LEU A 14 20.83 28.61 21.86
C LEU A 14 19.88 28.60 23.08
N LEU A 15 20.41 28.18 24.23
CA LEU A 15 19.75 28.27 25.54
C LEU A 15 19.26 29.69 25.86
N ARG A 16 18.12 29.78 26.55
CA ARG A 16 17.93 30.70 27.69
C ARG A 16 16.91 30.16 28.70
N HIS A 17 17.31 30.14 29.97
CA HIS A 17 16.41 29.93 31.10
C HIS A 17 15.41 31.10 31.25
N LEU A 18 14.28 30.83 31.91
CA LEU A 18 13.90 31.51 33.15
C LEU A 18 12.76 30.76 33.88
N ALA A 19 12.81 30.73 35.21
CA ALA A 19 11.64 30.46 36.08
C ALA A 19 10.73 31.72 36.11
N SER A 20 9.52 31.79 36.69
CA SER A 20 8.80 31.00 37.69
C SER A 20 7.28 31.28 37.52
N SER A 21 6.29 30.86 38.33
CA SER A 21 6.27 30.29 39.69
C SER A 21 5.06 29.34 39.88
N GLY A 22 4.19 29.54 40.88
CA GLY A 22 2.93 28.82 41.07
C GLY A 22 2.01 29.47 42.13
N LEU A 23 0.88 28.81 42.41
CA LEU A 23 -0.18 29.14 43.39
C LEU A 23 -1.15 30.28 42.97
N GLY A 24 -2.48 30.14 43.13
CA GLY A 24 -3.23 28.98 43.61
C GLY A 24 -4.77 29.13 43.69
N ASN A 25 -5.40 28.10 44.26
CA ASN A 25 -6.77 27.92 44.81
C ASN A 25 -7.99 28.75 44.33
N GLY A 26 -9.04 28.02 43.94
CA GLY A 26 -10.46 28.42 44.06
C GLY A 26 -11.41 27.20 44.02
N ARG A 27 -12.23 27.00 45.06
CA ARG A 27 -13.31 25.96 45.13
C ARG A 27 -14.53 26.46 44.30
N VAL A 28 -15.59 25.71 43.96
CA VAL A 28 -16.38 24.64 44.61
C VAL A 28 -17.12 23.83 43.52
N GLY A 29 -17.42 22.54 43.72
CA GLY A 29 -18.30 21.74 42.85
C GLY A 29 -19.05 20.64 43.59
N CYS A 30 -20.35 20.48 43.30
CA CYS A 30 -21.29 19.64 44.07
C CYS A 30 -21.13 18.12 43.86
N GLN A 31 -21.55 17.34 44.85
CA GLN A 31 -21.69 15.89 44.77
C GLN A 31 -23.02 15.48 44.12
N ASN A 32 -22.97 14.60 43.11
CA ASN A 32 -23.80 13.37 43.08
C ASN A 32 -23.24 12.35 42.06
N PRO A 33 -23.58 11.05 42.16
CA PRO A 33 -22.71 9.98 41.66
C PRO A 33 -23.21 9.23 40.41
N ALA A 34 -22.37 8.25 40.02
CA ALA A 34 -22.60 7.13 39.08
C ALA A 34 -22.19 7.33 37.61
N GLY A 35 -21.41 6.37 37.08
CA GLY A 35 -21.49 6.00 35.67
C GLY A 35 -20.24 6.06 34.77
N TYR A 36 -19.07 6.50 35.24
CA TYR A 36 -17.87 6.48 34.37
C TYR A 36 -17.21 5.09 34.31
N CYS A 37 -17.50 4.34 33.25
CA CYS A 37 -16.61 3.29 32.78
C CYS A 37 -15.29 3.92 32.34
N ARG A 38 -14.24 3.75 33.16
CA ARG A 38 -12.87 4.01 32.69
C ARG A 38 -12.52 2.93 31.66
N ALA A 39 -12.37 3.32 30.40
CA ALA A 39 -11.51 2.57 29.50
C ALA A 39 -10.11 2.58 30.11
N ALA A 40 -9.63 1.41 30.56
CA ALA A 40 -8.26 1.27 31.01
C ALA A 40 -7.36 1.46 29.79
N GLY A 41 -6.38 2.37 29.89
CA GLY A 41 -5.36 2.51 28.85
C GLY A 41 -4.53 1.24 28.83
N ILE A 42 -4.63 0.47 27.75
CA ILE A 42 -3.85 -0.74 27.53
C ILE A 42 -2.40 -0.31 27.27
N SER A 43 -1.46 -0.86 28.04
CA SER A 43 -0.04 -0.52 27.90
C SER A 43 0.54 -1.20 26.66
N THR A 44 1.62 -0.65 26.09
CA THR A 44 2.40 -1.35 25.05
C THR A 44 2.92 -2.72 25.50
N HIS A 45 3.04 -2.94 26.82
CA HIS A 45 3.34 -4.25 27.40
C HIS A 45 2.21 -5.27 27.22
N ASP A 46 0.95 -4.85 27.33
CA ASP A 46 -0.21 -5.74 27.18
C ASP A 46 -0.48 -6.04 25.69
N MET A 47 -0.06 -5.16 24.77
CA MET A 47 -0.15 -5.41 23.31
C MET A 47 0.70 -6.60 22.87
N ALA A 48 1.88 -6.76 23.45
CA ALA A 48 2.72 -7.94 23.22
C ALA A 48 2.12 -9.21 23.84
N ALA A 49 1.10 -9.08 24.71
CA ALA A 49 0.42 -10.17 25.38
C ALA A 49 -0.75 -10.78 24.58
N GLU A 50 -1.02 -10.33 23.34
CA GLU A 50 -1.95 -11.00 22.40
C GLU A 50 -1.25 -11.65 21.17
N VAL A 51 0.05 -11.42 20.97
CA VAL A 51 0.92 -12.20 20.05
C VAL A 51 1.29 -13.57 20.67
N THR A 52 0.49 -14.07 21.62
CA THR A 52 0.97 -14.90 22.74
C THR A 52 0.86 -16.40 22.61
N GLU A 53 0.16 -16.95 21.62
CA GLU A 53 0.23 -18.41 21.40
C GLU A 53 1.55 -18.84 20.75
N HIS A 54 2.29 -17.95 20.07
CA HIS A 54 3.52 -18.30 19.36
C HIS A 54 4.71 -17.44 19.78
N LYS A 55 5.68 -18.07 20.48
CA LYS A 55 6.94 -17.44 20.94
C LYS A 55 7.84 -16.91 19.82
N SER A 56 7.53 -17.21 18.57
CA SER A 56 8.22 -16.74 17.37
C SER A 56 7.29 -16.76 16.16
N SER A 57 7.42 -15.80 15.25
CA SER A 57 6.72 -15.75 13.96
C SER A 57 7.70 -15.46 12.81
N LEU A 58 7.30 -15.75 11.56
CA LEU A 58 8.06 -15.25 10.39
C LEU A 58 7.90 -13.73 10.28
N VAL A 59 8.87 -13.08 9.62
CA VAL A 59 8.85 -11.61 9.46
C VAL A 59 7.59 -11.14 8.73
N ARG A 60 7.10 -11.87 7.70
CA ARG A 60 5.83 -11.53 7.05
C ARG A 60 4.62 -11.57 8.00
N ASP A 61 4.58 -12.52 8.94
CA ASP A 61 3.41 -12.74 9.81
C ASP A 61 3.39 -11.68 10.92
N TYR A 62 4.58 -11.28 11.40
CA TYR A 62 4.75 -10.12 12.27
C TYR A 62 4.31 -8.81 11.58
N ILE A 63 4.78 -8.55 10.34
CA ILE A 63 4.39 -7.36 9.57
C ILE A 63 2.88 -7.35 9.28
N HIS A 64 2.30 -8.49 8.90
CA HIS A 64 0.85 -8.63 8.71
C HIS A 64 0.09 -8.23 9.98
N SER A 65 0.54 -8.70 11.14
CA SER A 65 -0.08 -8.36 12.43
C SER A 65 0.07 -6.87 12.76
N ALA A 66 1.27 -6.31 12.56
CA ALA A 66 1.55 -4.89 12.82
C ALA A 66 0.70 -3.92 11.97
N LEU A 67 0.32 -4.32 10.75
CA LEU A 67 -0.49 -3.51 9.83
C LEU A 67 -2.00 -3.82 9.91
N TYR A 68 -2.39 -5.08 9.98
CA TYR A 68 -3.74 -5.56 9.65
C TYR A 68 -4.46 -6.36 10.74
N GLU A 69 -3.89 -6.51 11.94
CA GLU A 69 -4.66 -7.09 13.06
C GLU A 69 -5.92 -6.23 13.33
N PRO A 70 -7.14 -6.82 13.38
CA PRO A 70 -8.43 -6.10 13.43
C PRO A 70 -8.65 -5.03 14.52
N HIS A 71 -7.82 -4.97 15.57
CA HIS A 71 -7.94 -4.04 16.68
C HIS A 71 -6.67 -3.23 16.94
N LEU A 72 -5.50 -3.82 16.65
CA LEU A 72 -4.17 -3.35 17.02
C LEU A 72 -3.29 -3.01 15.81
N GLY A 73 -3.62 -3.53 14.63
CA GLY A 73 -2.89 -3.23 13.39
C GLY A 73 -3.03 -1.75 13.01
N TYR A 74 -2.00 -1.19 12.38
CA TYR A 74 -1.94 0.22 11.97
C TYR A 74 -3.24 0.72 11.30
N PHE A 75 -3.78 -0.02 10.34
CA PHE A 75 -5.00 0.35 9.59
C PHE A 75 -6.32 0.17 10.38
N ALA A 76 -6.28 -0.49 11.54
CA ALA A 76 -7.40 -0.63 12.45
C ALA A 76 -7.32 0.38 13.61
N ALA A 77 -6.16 0.51 14.23
CA ALA A 77 -5.91 1.40 15.37
C ALA A 77 -5.97 2.89 15.00
N LYS A 78 -5.44 3.27 13.82
CA LYS A 78 -5.46 4.66 13.34
C LYS A 78 -6.60 4.91 12.35
N SER A 79 -7.71 5.46 12.86
CA SER A 79 -8.88 5.88 12.05
C SER A 79 -8.57 6.91 10.93
N ASN A 80 -7.41 7.55 10.99
CA ASN A 80 -6.84 8.53 10.07
C ASN A 80 -5.60 8.02 9.30
N ALA A 81 -5.31 6.71 9.31
CA ALA A 81 -4.26 6.09 8.51
C ALA A 81 -4.43 6.42 7.01
N VAL A 82 -5.63 6.12 6.47
CA VAL A 82 -6.00 6.45 5.08
C VAL A 82 -6.86 7.72 5.03
N GLY A 83 -6.24 8.79 4.55
CA GLY A 83 -6.85 10.11 4.43
C GLY A 83 -8.02 10.17 3.47
N ALA A 84 -8.90 11.15 3.67
CA ALA A 84 -9.96 11.51 2.73
C ALA A 84 -9.95 13.02 2.52
N ILE A 85 -9.85 13.47 1.28
CA ILE A 85 -10.12 14.86 0.91
C ILE A 85 -11.62 14.96 0.62
N THR A 86 -12.29 15.93 1.24
CA THR A 86 -13.75 16.08 1.14
C THR A 86 -14.21 16.69 -0.18
N GLU A 87 -13.42 17.60 -0.73
CA GLU A 87 -13.73 18.33 -1.96
C GLU A 87 -12.53 18.27 -2.92
N PRO A 88 -12.73 18.01 -4.23
CA PRO A 88 -11.66 17.99 -5.23
C PRO A 88 -10.79 19.26 -5.22
N ILE A 89 -9.47 19.09 -5.35
CA ILE A 89 -8.53 20.21 -5.37
C ILE A 89 -8.70 21.01 -6.68
N TRP A 90 -8.84 22.33 -6.55
CA TRP A 90 -8.95 23.25 -7.69
C TRP A 90 -7.57 23.73 -8.12
N PHE A 91 -6.78 22.86 -8.76
CA PHE A 91 -5.39 23.13 -9.15
C PHE A 91 -5.23 24.43 -9.96
N ASN A 92 -6.18 24.74 -10.84
CA ASN A 92 -6.21 25.98 -11.62
C ASN A 92 -6.48 27.27 -10.81
N ARG A 93 -6.55 27.19 -9.48
CA ARG A 93 -6.59 28.34 -8.55
C ARG A 93 -5.32 28.43 -7.69
N ILE A 94 -4.42 27.47 -7.80
CA ILE A 94 -3.14 27.45 -7.09
C ILE A 94 -2.08 28.06 -8.02
N LEU A 95 -1.27 28.98 -7.48
CA LEU A 95 -0.29 29.73 -8.27
C LEU A 95 0.74 28.80 -8.94
N GLY A 96 1.27 27.85 -8.18
CA GLY A 96 2.38 27.00 -8.62
C GLY A 96 2.87 26.05 -7.54
N ARG A 97 3.97 25.35 -7.82
CA ARG A 97 4.52 24.27 -6.98
C ARG A 97 4.67 24.63 -5.49
N ALA A 98 5.18 25.82 -5.18
CA ALA A 98 5.35 26.26 -3.79
C ALA A 98 3.99 26.40 -3.06
N ALA A 99 3.01 27.05 -3.69
CA ALA A 99 1.67 27.22 -3.14
C ALA A 99 0.90 25.90 -3.05
N TYR A 100 1.12 24.97 -4.00
CA TYR A 100 0.57 23.61 -3.94
C TYR A 100 1.12 22.82 -2.74
N ASN A 101 2.44 22.87 -2.52
CA ASN A 101 3.07 22.19 -1.39
C ASN A 101 2.57 22.75 -0.04
N GLU A 102 2.41 24.07 0.08
CA GLU A 102 1.84 24.71 1.26
C GLU A 102 0.38 24.29 1.48
N TYR A 103 -0.44 24.29 0.42
CA TYR A 103 -1.82 23.84 0.45
C TYR A 103 -1.94 22.38 0.92
N LEU A 104 -1.13 21.47 0.39
CA LEU A 104 -1.12 20.06 0.77
C LEU A 104 -0.61 19.85 2.21
N SER A 105 0.41 20.60 2.63
CA SER A 105 0.90 20.60 4.03
C SER A 105 -0.20 21.03 5.01
N ASN A 106 -0.99 22.03 4.65
CA ASN A 106 -2.13 22.49 5.44
C ASN A 106 -3.25 21.43 5.51
N LEU A 107 -3.56 20.73 4.42
CA LEU A 107 -4.51 19.60 4.43
C LEU A 107 -4.06 18.48 5.38
N TYR A 108 -2.78 18.11 5.36
CA TYR A 108 -2.23 17.10 6.27
C TYR A 108 -2.40 17.50 7.75
N LYS A 109 -2.13 18.77 8.09
CA LYS A 109 -2.26 19.30 9.46
C LYS A 109 -3.70 19.43 9.94
N GLN A 110 -4.63 19.82 9.06
CA GLN A 110 -6.04 20.07 9.44
C GLN A 110 -6.80 18.81 9.85
N HIS A 111 -6.37 17.64 9.39
CA HIS A 111 -7.08 16.38 9.59
C HIS A 111 -6.27 15.32 10.36
N ASP A 112 -5.06 15.65 10.81
CA ASP A 112 -4.07 14.70 11.36
C ASP A 112 -3.92 13.44 10.50
N ILE A 113 -3.98 13.61 9.17
CA ILE A 113 -4.00 12.48 8.23
C ILE A 113 -2.59 11.92 8.07
N SER A 114 -2.45 10.60 8.19
CA SER A 114 -1.19 9.92 7.92
C SER A 114 -0.83 10.05 6.44
N TRP A 115 -1.65 9.51 5.54
CA TRP A 115 -1.33 9.52 4.11
C TRP A 115 -2.52 9.93 3.24
N PHE A 116 -2.25 10.72 2.20
CA PHE A 116 -3.17 10.93 1.07
C PHE A 116 -2.62 10.20 -0.15
N THR A 117 -3.41 9.29 -0.70
CA THR A 117 -3.07 8.56 -1.93
C THR A 117 -3.29 9.46 -3.16
N PRO A 118 -2.65 9.18 -4.32
CA PRO A 118 -2.92 9.86 -5.59
C PRO A 118 -4.40 9.90 -5.97
N VAL A 119 -5.14 8.82 -5.65
CA VAL A 119 -6.59 8.71 -5.87
C VAL A 119 -7.35 9.81 -5.12
N GLU A 120 -6.95 10.13 -3.89
CA GLU A 120 -7.55 11.20 -3.08
C GLU A 120 -7.09 12.59 -3.53
N VAL A 121 -5.80 12.80 -3.77
CA VAL A 121 -5.23 14.10 -4.17
C VAL A 121 -5.76 14.57 -5.53
N PHE A 122 -5.88 13.66 -6.50
CA PHE A 122 -6.23 13.99 -7.89
C PHE A 122 -7.63 13.56 -8.30
N GLN A 123 -8.55 13.38 -7.34
CA GLN A 123 -9.95 13.09 -7.66
C GLN A 123 -10.62 14.24 -8.45
N PRO A 124 -11.52 13.94 -9.41
CA PRO A 124 -11.86 12.60 -9.92
C PRO A 124 -10.89 12.09 -10.99
N TRP A 125 -9.94 12.92 -11.43
CA TRP A 125 -9.13 12.73 -12.65
C TRP A 125 -8.29 11.46 -12.67
N TYR A 126 -7.73 11.05 -11.54
CA TYR A 126 -6.99 9.79 -11.42
C TYR A 126 -7.91 8.58 -11.69
N GLY A 127 -9.06 8.49 -11.00
CA GLY A 127 -10.03 7.41 -11.21
C GLY A 127 -10.67 7.46 -12.60
N TYR A 128 -10.85 8.64 -13.19
CA TYR A 128 -11.29 8.80 -14.57
C TYR A 128 -10.25 8.29 -15.58
N ALA A 129 -8.95 8.45 -15.31
CA ALA A 129 -7.88 7.91 -16.17
C ALA A 129 -7.91 6.37 -16.19
N VAL A 130 -8.03 5.75 -15.00
CA VAL A 130 -8.22 4.29 -14.89
C VAL A 130 -9.48 3.84 -15.63
N ALA A 131 -10.62 4.52 -15.44
CA ALA A 131 -11.86 4.19 -16.11
C ALA A 131 -11.79 4.35 -17.65
N GLU A 132 -11.07 5.34 -18.15
CA GLU A 132 -10.82 5.53 -19.58
C GLU A 132 -9.93 4.41 -20.16
N TYR A 133 -8.89 3.98 -19.44
CA TYR A 133 -8.09 2.83 -19.85
C TYR A 133 -8.93 1.55 -19.93
N ILE A 134 -9.74 1.28 -18.91
CA ILE A 134 -10.66 0.13 -18.88
C ILE A 134 -11.67 0.21 -20.04
N LEU A 135 -12.29 1.38 -20.27
CA LEU A 135 -13.26 1.56 -21.36
C LEU A 135 -12.65 1.34 -22.75
N ARG A 136 -11.36 1.66 -22.95
CA ARG A 136 -10.63 1.42 -24.22
C ARG A 136 -10.22 -0.04 -24.43
N THR A 137 -10.11 -0.84 -23.37
CA THR A 137 -9.54 -2.20 -23.42
C THR A 137 -10.55 -3.31 -23.13
N MET A 138 -11.72 -2.99 -22.57
CA MET A 138 -12.74 -3.98 -22.22
C MET A 138 -13.33 -4.67 -23.44
N ASP A 139 -13.65 -5.95 -23.31
CA ASP A 139 -14.53 -6.63 -24.26
C ASP A 139 -15.95 -6.04 -24.19
N PRO A 140 -16.47 -5.43 -25.28
CA PRO A 140 -17.83 -4.90 -25.31
C PRO A 140 -18.91 -5.99 -25.38
N SER A 141 -18.56 -7.26 -25.60
CA SER A 141 -19.50 -8.39 -25.67
C SER A 141 -19.99 -8.87 -24.29
N ALA A 142 -19.20 -8.62 -23.23
CA ALA A 142 -19.46 -9.06 -21.87
C ALA A 142 -19.80 -7.89 -20.91
N PRO A 143 -20.59 -8.12 -19.85
CA PRO A 143 -20.77 -7.14 -18.78
C PRO A 143 -19.45 -6.83 -18.06
N LEU A 144 -19.08 -5.54 -17.98
CA LEU A 144 -17.85 -5.11 -17.32
C LEU A 144 -17.86 -5.44 -15.82
N LYS A 145 -16.89 -6.25 -15.38
CA LYS A 145 -16.63 -6.54 -13.96
C LYS A 145 -15.34 -5.90 -13.51
N ILE A 146 -15.38 -5.17 -12.39
CA ILE A 146 -14.20 -4.59 -11.74
C ILE A 146 -14.15 -5.10 -10.30
N TYR A 147 -12.98 -5.57 -9.88
CA TYR A 147 -12.63 -5.84 -8.49
C TYR A 147 -11.56 -4.84 -8.06
N GLU A 148 -11.77 -4.13 -6.95
CA GLU A 148 -10.78 -3.22 -6.37
C GLU A 148 -10.23 -3.82 -5.08
N VAL A 149 -8.94 -4.14 -5.03
CA VAL A 149 -8.29 -4.57 -3.79
C VAL A 149 -7.82 -3.33 -3.04
N GLY A 150 -8.17 -3.22 -1.76
CA GLY A 150 -7.72 -2.12 -0.91
C GLY A 150 -8.27 -0.75 -1.34
N GLY A 151 -9.56 -0.66 -1.66
CA GLY A 151 -10.20 0.58 -2.16
C GLY A 151 -10.22 1.77 -1.18
N GLY A 152 -9.54 1.65 -0.04
CA GLY A 152 -9.29 2.70 0.94
C GLY A 152 -10.57 3.35 1.41
N THR A 153 -10.81 4.58 0.95
CA THR A 153 -11.96 5.40 1.33
C THR A 153 -13.15 5.30 0.37
N GLY A 154 -13.00 4.65 -0.79
CA GLY A 154 -14.02 4.46 -1.83
C GLY A 154 -14.02 5.52 -2.92
N THR A 155 -12.99 6.38 -2.96
CA THR A 155 -12.86 7.45 -3.96
C THR A 155 -12.67 6.90 -5.37
N CYS A 156 -11.84 5.86 -5.56
CA CYS A 156 -11.63 5.29 -6.89
C CYS A 156 -12.93 4.67 -7.44
N ALA A 157 -13.57 3.79 -6.67
CA ALA A 157 -14.88 3.21 -7.00
C ALA A 157 -15.93 4.27 -7.41
N ASN A 158 -16.08 5.32 -6.59
CA ASN A 158 -17.03 6.40 -6.88
C ASN A 158 -16.69 7.15 -8.19
N ASN A 159 -15.40 7.41 -8.43
CA ASN A 159 -14.93 8.08 -9.64
C ASN A 159 -15.13 7.19 -10.89
N ILE A 160 -14.74 5.92 -10.84
CA ILE A 160 -14.88 4.98 -11.95
C ILE A 160 -16.36 4.77 -12.30
N LEU A 161 -17.22 4.51 -11.30
CA LEU A 161 -18.67 4.37 -11.51
C LEU A 161 -19.30 5.66 -12.06
N THR A 162 -18.86 6.83 -11.62
CA THR A 162 -19.31 8.12 -12.17
C THR A 162 -18.85 8.28 -13.62
N TYR A 163 -17.62 7.90 -13.97
CA TYR A 163 -17.10 7.96 -15.33
C TYR A 163 -17.94 7.12 -16.30
N PHE A 164 -18.12 5.83 -15.99
CA PHE A 164 -18.93 4.93 -16.84
C PHE A 164 -20.37 5.41 -16.97
N LYS A 165 -20.99 5.90 -15.89
CA LYS A 165 -22.35 6.47 -15.93
C LYS A 165 -22.47 7.65 -16.90
N LEU A 166 -21.46 8.51 -16.97
CA LEU A 166 -21.46 9.72 -17.80
C LEU A 166 -21.01 9.47 -19.25
N ARG A 167 -20.06 8.55 -19.45
CA ARG A 167 -19.34 8.37 -20.74
C ARG A 167 -19.76 7.12 -21.50
N ALA A 168 -20.14 6.07 -20.79
CA ALA A 168 -20.54 4.78 -21.37
C ALA A 168 -21.80 4.22 -20.67
N PRO A 169 -22.94 4.95 -20.69
CA PRO A 169 -24.13 4.58 -19.91
C PRO A 169 -24.74 3.22 -20.26
N ASN A 170 -24.43 2.65 -21.44
CA ASN A 170 -24.84 1.29 -21.79
C ASN A 170 -23.99 0.23 -21.07
N VAL A 171 -22.67 0.42 -20.97
CA VAL A 171 -21.79 -0.43 -20.14
C VAL A 171 -22.18 -0.32 -18.68
N TYR A 172 -22.40 0.92 -18.21
CA TYR A 172 -22.78 1.19 -16.81
C TYR A 172 -24.02 0.41 -16.37
N LYS A 173 -25.05 0.25 -17.21
CA LYS A 173 -26.29 -0.49 -16.86
C LYS A 173 -26.05 -1.91 -16.37
N THR A 174 -25.01 -2.58 -16.86
CA THR A 174 -24.72 -3.99 -16.58
C THR A 174 -23.40 -4.19 -15.83
N MET A 175 -22.63 -3.12 -15.57
CA MET A 175 -21.35 -3.25 -14.88
C MET A 175 -21.52 -3.59 -13.40
N THR A 176 -20.55 -4.32 -12.85
CA THR A 176 -20.44 -4.62 -11.41
C THR A 176 -19.07 -4.22 -10.89
N TYR A 177 -19.03 -3.59 -9.73
CA TYR A 177 -17.84 -3.13 -9.03
C TYR A 177 -17.82 -3.73 -7.62
N THR A 178 -16.80 -4.54 -7.32
CA THR A 178 -16.66 -5.22 -6.03
C THR A 178 -15.37 -4.76 -5.36
N SER A 179 -15.46 -4.04 -4.25
CA SER A 179 -14.29 -3.81 -3.41
C SER A 179 -13.97 -5.05 -2.59
N VAL A 180 -12.69 -5.37 -2.43
CA VAL A 180 -12.13 -6.43 -1.59
C VAL A 180 -11.27 -5.73 -0.54
N GLU A 181 -11.77 -5.67 0.69
CA GLU A 181 -11.27 -4.77 1.73
C GLU A 181 -11.12 -5.51 3.07
N ILE A 182 -9.91 -5.53 3.62
CA ILE A 182 -9.61 -6.24 4.87
C ILE A 182 -10.11 -5.48 6.10
N SER A 183 -10.12 -4.14 6.07
CA SER A 183 -10.57 -3.31 7.18
C SER A 183 -12.08 -3.11 7.14
N ALA A 184 -12.80 -3.68 8.12
CA ALA A 184 -14.25 -3.48 8.26
C ALA A 184 -14.65 -1.99 8.40
N ALA A 185 -13.76 -1.14 8.93
CA ALA A 185 -13.97 0.30 9.05
C ALA A 185 -13.93 0.98 7.66
N LEU A 186 -12.93 0.63 6.84
CA LEU A 186 -12.80 1.12 5.46
C LEU A 186 -13.92 0.57 4.58
N ALA A 187 -14.26 -0.72 4.68
CA ALA A 187 -15.37 -1.34 3.95
C ALA A 187 -16.70 -0.58 4.16
N LYS A 188 -16.98 -0.19 5.42
CA LYS A 188 -18.15 0.65 5.77
C LYS A 188 -18.04 2.07 5.20
N LYS A 189 -16.85 2.69 5.24
CA LYS A 189 -16.58 4.04 4.68
C LYS A 189 -16.78 4.06 3.16
N GLN A 190 -16.22 3.08 2.45
CA GLN A 190 -16.38 2.88 1.00
C GLN A 190 -17.85 2.74 0.61
N LYS A 191 -18.57 1.83 1.27
CA LYS A 191 -20.00 1.62 1.02
C LYS A 191 -20.82 2.88 1.24
N ALA A 192 -20.62 3.58 2.36
CA ALA A 192 -21.32 4.82 2.66
C ALA A 192 -21.05 5.92 1.61
N ARG A 193 -19.80 6.04 1.14
CA ARG A 193 -19.41 7.01 0.09
C ARG A 193 -20.06 6.69 -1.25
N VAL A 194 -19.95 5.46 -1.74
CA VAL A 194 -20.46 5.09 -3.07
C VAL A 194 -22.00 5.07 -3.09
N GLU A 195 -22.65 4.56 -2.03
CA GLU A 195 -24.12 4.52 -1.94
C GLU A 195 -24.80 5.88 -1.71
N ALA A 196 -24.03 6.94 -1.38
CA ALA A 196 -24.53 8.31 -1.36
C ALA A 196 -25.04 8.74 -2.75
N VAL A 197 -24.35 8.31 -3.81
CA VAL A 197 -24.83 8.45 -5.18
C VAL A 197 -25.87 7.35 -5.45
N LYS A 198 -27.16 7.69 -5.36
CA LYS A 198 -28.29 6.74 -5.46
C LYS A 198 -28.19 5.75 -6.62
N SER A 199 -27.66 6.17 -7.78
CA SER A 199 -27.51 5.30 -8.95
C SER A 199 -26.44 4.22 -8.82
N HIS A 200 -25.45 4.36 -7.92
CA HIS A 200 -24.35 3.40 -7.77
C HIS A 200 -24.71 2.20 -6.89
N ARG A 201 -25.80 2.27 -6.12
CA ARG A 201 -26.25 1.22 -5.17
C ARG A 201 -26.50 -0.15 -5.81
N GLY A 202 -26.86 -0.19 -7.10
CA GLY A 202 -27.05 -1.44 -7.85
C GLY A 202 -25.78 -2.01 -8.49
N HIS A 203 -24.66 -1.28 -8.41
CA HIS A 203 -23.40 -1.62 -9.09
C HIS A 203 -22.24 -1.86 -8.13
N PHE A 204 -22.33 -1.40 -6.88
CA PHE A 204 -21.23 -1.49 -5.92
C PHE A 204 -21.53 -2.49 -4.79
N MET A 205 -20.56 -3.35 -4.50
CA MET A 205 -20.55 -4.20 -3.30
C MET A 205 -19.17 -4.22 -2.65
N VAL A 206 -19.10 -4.68 -1.40
CA VAL A 206 -17.84 -4.84 -0.67
C VAL A 206 -17.77 -6.23 -0.06
N ASN A 207 -16.75 -6.99 -0.44
CA ASN A 207 -16.37 -8.24 0.21
C ASN A 207 -15.34 -7.90 1.29
N CYS A 208 -15.78 -7.94 2.56
CA CYS A 208 -14.90 -7.62 3.68
C CYS A 208 -14.06 -8.86 4.04
N GLY A 209 -12.74 -8.77 3.89
CA GLY A 209 -11.78 -9.86 4.14
C GLY A 209 -10.46 -9.63 3.41
N SER A 210 -9.46 -10.48 3.70
CA SER A 210 -8.16 -10.41 3.02
C SER A 210 -8.28 -10.83 1.55
N ALA A 211 -7.68 -10.05 0.64
CA ALA A 211 -7.61 -10.41 -0.77
C ALA A 211 -6.74 -11.65 -1.04
N SER A 212 -5.80 -11.98 -0.13
CA SER A 212 -5.00 -13.20 -0.19
C SER A 212 -5.75 -14.45 0.30
N ASP A 213 -6.97 -14.31 0.84
CA ASP A 213 -7.84 -15.42 1.23
C ASP A 213 -8.88 -15.72 0.13
N PRO A 214 -8.84 -16.91 -0.51
CA PRO A 214 -9.82 -17.34 -1.50
C PRO A 214 -11.29 -17.20 -1.05
N ARG A 215 -11.58 -17.35 0.25
CA ARG A 215 -12.94 -17.27 0.81
C ARG A 215 -13.57 -15.88 0.61
N THR A 216 -12.76 -14.82 0.61
CA THR A 216 -13.21 -13.44 0.36
C THR A 216 -13.74 -13.25 -1.07
N TRP A 217 -13.30 -14.08 -2.02
CA TRP A 217 -13.69 -13.99 -3.43
C TRP A 217 -14.93 -14.82 -3.79
N GLY A 218 -15.44 -15.63 -2.85
CA GLY A 218 -16.53 -16.57 -3.08
C GLY A 218 -16.11 -17.74 -3.98
N THR A 219 -16.93 -18.06 -4.97
CA THR A 219 -16.56 -19.06 -6.00
C THR A 219 -15.55 -18.45 -7.00
N ALA A 220 -14.65 -19.27 -7.52
CA ALA A 220 -13.82 -18.90 -8.67
C ALA A 220 -14.71 -18.57 -9.88
N ASN A 221 -14.33 -17.56 -10.67
CA ASN A 221 -15.08 -17.10 -11.83
C ASN A 221 -14.09 -16.73 -12.94
N ALA A 222 -14.23 -17.36 -14.10
CA ALA A 222 -13.35 -17.18 -15.25
C ALA A 222 -13.92 -16.21 -16.30
N ASP A 223 -15.00 -15.48 -15.97
CA ASP A 223 -15.50 -14.44 -16.88
C ASP A 223 -14.48 -13.27 -16.89
N PRO A 224 -14.26 -12.60 -18.04
CA PRO A 224 -13.35 -11.47 -18.12
C PRO A 224 -13.67 -10.39 -17.07
N CYS A 225 -12.64 -9.96 -16.34
CA CYS A 225 -12.78 -8.92 -15.32
C CYS A 225 -11.49 -8.11 -15.17
N TYR A 226 -11.62 -6.91 -14.61
CA TYR A 226 -10.47 -6.12 -14.16
C TYR A 226 -10.25 -6.32 -12.68
N VAL A 227 -9.00 -6.47 -12.26
CA VAL A 227 -8.56 -6.32 -10.88
C VAL A 227 -7.72 -5.04 -10.81
N VAL A 228 -8.09 -4.10 -9.94
CA VAL A 228 -7.40 -2.83 -9.75
C VAL A 228 -6.86 -2.70 -8.32
N MET A 229 -5.63 -2.21 -8.16
CA MET A 229 -4.96 -2.08 -6.86
C MET A 229 -4.04 -0.83 -6.88
N PHE A 230 -4.23 0.14 -5.98
CA PHE A 230 -3.48 1.40 -6.01
C PHE A 230 -2.95 1.74 -4.62
N GLU A 231 -1.62 1.76 -4.45
CA GLU A 231 -0.94 1.84 -3.14
C GLU A 231 -1.42 0.69 -2.23
N VAL A 232 -1.01 -0.51 -2.62
CA VAL A 232 -1.39 -1.80 -2.00
C VAL A 232 -0.20 -2.74 -1.92
N LEU A 233 0.64 -2.79 -2.95
CA LEU A 233 1.78 -3.70 -3.04
C LEU A 233 2.89 -3.32 -2.07
N ASP A 234 3.06 -2.02 -1.81
CA ASP A 234 3.99 -1.49 -0.83
C ASP A 234 3.66 -1.94 0.59
N ASN A 235 2.38 -2.01 0.99
CA ASN A 235 2.00 -2.52 2.31
C ASN A 235 1.91 -4.06 2.40
N LEU A 236 2.11 -4.82 1.31
CA LEU A 236 2.07 -6.29 1.40
C LEU A 236 3.27 -6.84 2.21
N PRO A 237 3.05 -7.73 3.19
CA PRO A 237 4.13 -8.26 4.00
C PRO A 237 5.22 -8.96 3.20
N HIS A 238 6.47 -8.65 3.53
CA HIS A 238 7.67 -9.28 2.98
C HIS A 238 8.35 -10.16 4.02
N ASP A 239 8.99 -11.24 3.59
CA ASP A 239 9.93 -11.98 4.42
C ASP A 239 11.36 -11.43 4.26
N LEU A 240 12.15 -11.57 5.33
CA LEU A 240 13.55 -11.17 5.35
C LEU A 240 14.44 -12.42 5.29
N VAL A 241 15.28 -12.51 4.26
CA VAL A 241 16.21 -13.63 4.04
C VAL A 241 17.66 -13.16 4.08
N TYR A 242 18.53 -14.02 4.61
CA TYR A 242 19.95 -13.77 4.79
C TYR A 242 20.81 -14.91 4.23
N ARG A 243 21.96 -14.59 3.63
CA ARG A 243 23.04 -15.57 3.41
C ARG A 243 24.40 -14.93 3.65
N GLU A 244 25.32 -15.69 4.25
CA GLU A 244 26.65 -15.19 4.61
C GLU A 244 27.54 -14.89 3.40
N THR A 245 27.38 -15.67 2.32
CA THR A 245 28.06 -15.47 1.04
C THR A 245 27.13 -15.85 -0.11
N PRO A 246 27.43 -15.48 -1.37
CA PRO A 246 26.66 -15.93 -2.54
C PRO A 246 26.59 -17.47 -2.73
N LYS A 247 27.44 -18.24 -2.05
CA LYS A 247 27.45 -19.72 -2.06
C LYS A 247 26.78 -20.35 -0.84
N SER A 248 26.53 -19.57 0.21
CA SER A 248 25.87 -20.06 1.42
C SER A 248 24.37 -20.26 1.15
N PRO A 249 23.72 -21.26 1.77
CA PRO A 249 22.27 -21.40 1.68
C PRO A 249 21.57 -20.16 2.26
N TRP A 250 20.39 -19.85 1.74
CA TRP A 250 19.51 -18.85 2.35
C TRP A 250 19.02 -19.33 3.71
N LEU A 251 18.98 -18.40 4.66
CA LEU A 251 18.33 -18.50 5.96
C LEU A 251 17.09 -17.61 5.97
N GLU A 252 16.02 -18.10 6.56
CA GLU A 252 14.80 -17.33 6.82
C GLU A 252 14.92 -16.62 8.17
N THR A 253 14.42 -15.38 8.26
CA THR A 253 14.42 -14.61 9.50
C THR A 253 13.08 -14.75 10.22
N TRP A 254 13.17 -14.95 11.52
CA TRP A 254 12.04 -15.04 12.45
C TRP A 254 12.11 -13.89 13.45
N VAL A 255 10.96 -13.35 13.83
CA VAL A 255 10.83 -12.43 14.95
C VAL A 255 10.60 -13.26 16.21
N VAL A 256 11.44 -13.08 17.23
CA VAL A 256 11.37 -13.82 18.49
C VAL A 256 11.42 -12.88 19.69
N ARG A 257 10.74 -13.22 20.78
CA ARG A 257 10.81 -12.47 22.04
C ARG A 257 12.02 -12.89 22.86
N ASN A 258 12.91 -11.94 23.15
CA ASN A 258 14.07 -12.15 24.01
C ASN A 258 13.63 -12.38 25.46
N GLN A 259 13.98 -13.53 26.03
CA GLN A 259 13.56 -13.94 27.38
C GLN A 259 14.14 -13.08 28.50
N THR A 260 15.23 -12.36 28.25
CA THR A 260 15.94 -11.55 29.26
C THR A 260 15.51 -10.08 29.25
N SER A 261 15.25 -9.52 28.07
CA SER A 261 14.92 -8.09 27.88
C SER A 261 13.46 -7.82 27.52
N ASP A 262 12.66 -8.86 27.30
CA ASP A 262 11.27 -8.83 26.80
C ASP A 262 11.08 -8.17 25.40
N SER A 263 12.18 -7.70 24.80
CA SER A 263 12.22 -7.05 23.49
C SER A 263 12.15 -8.06 22.35
N LEU A 264 11.58 -7.66 21.23
CA LEU A 264 11.64 -8.44 19.99
C LEU A 264 13.05 -8.36 19.38
N ILE A 265 13.53 -9.47 18.83
CA ILE A 265 14.81 -9.59 18.12
C ILE A 265 14.65 -10.49 16.89
N GLU A 266 15.61 -10.42 15.98
CA GLU A 266 15.69 -11.32 14.81
C GLU A 266 16.46 -12.60 15.14
N GLU A 267 15.92 -13.75 14.74
CA GLU A 267 16.59 -15.05 14.78
C GLU A 267 16.65 -15.63 13.36
N ARG A 268 17.81 -16.10 12.91
CA ARG A 268 17.96 -16.70 11.57
C ARG A 268 17.91 -18.21 11.65
N ARG A 269 17.03 -18.82 10.86
CA ARG A 269 16.79 -20.27 10.82
C ARG A 269 17.09 -20.83 9.43
N SER A 270 17.30 -22.15 9.35
CA SER A 270 17.42 -22.83 8.06
C SER A 270 16.14 -22.65 7.25
N LEU A 271 16.26 -22.37 5.95
CA LEU A 271 15.10 -22.15 5.06
C LEU A 271 14.19 -23.39 5.00
N GLN A 272 13.01 -23.28 5.59
CA GLN A 272 11.98 -24.32 5.59
C GLN A 272 10.67 -23.87 4.93
N ASP A 273 10.30 -22.60 5.05
CA ASP A 273 9.01 -22.11 4.59
C ASP A 273 8.81 -22.27 3.06
N PRO A 274 7.68 -22.86 2.61
CA PRO A 274 7.45 -23.12 1.20
C PRO A 274 7.15 -21.87 0.37
N LEU A 275 6.66 -20.77 0.97
CA LEU A 275 6.38 -19.52 0.25
C LEU A 275 7.67 -18.72 0.04
N ILE A 276 8.55 -18.66 1.05
CA ILE A 276 9.92 -18.12 0.91
C ILE A 276 10.69 -18.89 -0.17
N LYS A 277 10.62 -20.24 -0.18
CA LYS A 277 11.23 -21.08 -1.22
C LYS A 277 10.74 -20.70 -2.63
N ARG A 278 9.42 -20.71 -2.89
CA ARG A 278 8.87 -20.33 -4.21
C ARG A 278 9.25 -18.90 -4.62
N CYS A 279 9.21 -17.95 -3.70
CA CYS A 279 9.60 -16.57 -3.99
C CYS A 279 11.10 -16.46 -4.36
N LEU A 280 11.98 -17.19 -3.66
CA LEU A 280 13.41 -17.29 -3.99
C LEU A 280 13.66 -17.97 -5.34
N ASP A 281 12.88 -18.98 -5.70
CA ASP A 281 12.97 -19.65 -7.01
C ASP A 281 12.67 -18.64 -8.14
N VAL A 282 11.56 -17.88 -8.04
CA VAL A 282 11.21 -16.84 -9.02
C VAL A 282 12.27 -15.74 -9.09
N ILE A 283 12.81 -15.31 -7.94
CA ILE A 283 13.92 -14.35 -7.88
C ILE A 283 15.14 -14.87 -8.62
N SER A 284 15.46 -16.17 -8.46
CA SER A 284 16.65 -16.82 -9.01
C SER A 284 16.56 -17.16 -10.50
N GLN A 285 15.35 -17.31 -11.04
CA GLN A 285 15.08 -17.63 -12.47
C GLN A 285 15.41 -16.50 -13.47
N VAL A 286 16.35 -15.59 -13.16
CA VAL A 286 16.71 -14.46 -14.03
C VAL A 286 17.19 -14.95 -15.41
N PRO A 287 16.41 -14.76 -16.50
CA PRO A 287 16.88 -15.03 -17.85
C PRO A 287 17.93 -13.98 -18.22
N GLY A 288 18.89 -14.34 -19.07
CA GLY A 288 20.09 -13.55 -19.33
C GLY A 288 19.85 -12.08 -19.69
N THR A 289 19.93 -11.20 -18.69
CA THR A 289 19.89 -9.75 -18.87
C THR A 289 21.29 -9.18 -18.81
N SER A 290 21.84 -8.88 -19.99
CA SER A 290 23.04 -8.07 -20.20
C SER A 290 22.79 -6.59 -19.84
N SER A 291 22.46 -6.33 -18.57
CA SER A 291 22.38 -4.97 -18.02
C SER A 291 23.77 -4.55 -17.56
N LEU A 292 24.47 -3.79 -18.41
CA LEU A 292 25.81 -3.26 -18.14
C LEU A 292 25.88 -2.41 -16.84
N VAL A 293 24.75 -1.92 -16.34
CA VAL A 293 24.67 -1.11 -15.11
C VAL A 293 24.42 -1.97 -13.86
N ALA A 294 23.61 -3.03 -13.95
CA ALA A 294 23.45 -4.00 -12.84
C ALA A 294 24.69 -4.91 -12.69
N SER A 295 25.42 -5.14 -13.79
CA SER A 295 26.64 -5.95 -13.80
C SER A 295 27.77 -5.35 -12.94
N ALA A 296 27.92 -4.02 -12.88
CA ALA A 296 28.97 -3.36 -12.11
C ALA A 296 28.87 -3.64 -10.60
N LYS A 297 27.67 -3.57 -10.01
CA LYS A 297 27.46 -3.88 -8.58
C LYS A 297 27.47 -5.39 -8.31
N SER A 298 26.79 -6.19 -9.14
CA SER A 298 26.67 -7.65 -8.92
C SER A 298 27.95 -8.44 -9.23
N THR A 299 28.90 -7.88 -9.96
CA THR A 299 30.23 -8.48 -10.15
C THR A 299 31.15 -8.14 -8.99
N LEU A 300 31.06 -6.90 -8.46
CA LEU A 300 31.79 -6.49 -7.26
C LEU A 300 31.34 -7.29 -6.02
N SER A 301 30.05 -7.53 -5.85
CA SER A 301 29.51 -8.39 -4.78
C SER A 301 29.74 -9.90 -5.00
N ARG A 302 30.14 -10.33 -6.20
CA ARG A 302 30.58 -11.72 -6.46
C ARG A 302 32.05 -11.96 -6.17
N LEU A 303 32.90 -10.92 -6.26
CA LEU A 303 34.30 -10.99 -5.87
C LEU A 303 34.54 -10.74 -4.38
N LEU A 304 33.61 -10.07 -3.70
CA LEU A 304 33.73 -9.72 -2.28
C LEU A 304 32.80 -10.63 -1.46
N HIS A 305 33.35 -11.29 -0.43
CA HIS A 305 32.64 -12.20 0.47
C HIS A 305 31.71 -11.44 1.44
N PHE A 306 30.77 -10.68 0.90
CA PHE A 306 29.78 -9.97 1.70
C PHE A 306 28.52 -10.80 1.90
N SER A 307 27.97 -10.70 3.10
CA SER A 307 26.66 -11.26 3.40
C SER A 307 25.56 -10.46 2.71
N GLU A 308 24.59 -11.18 2.16
CA GLU A 308 23.40 -10.61 1.54
C GLU A 308 22.22 -10.67 2.52
N LEU A 309 21.51 -9.56 2.61
CA LEU A 309 20.25 -9.42 3.32
C LEU A 309 19.22 -8.88 2.31
N SER A 310 18.08 -9.54 2.18
CA SER A 310 17.06 -9.18 1.18
C SER A 310 15.66 -9.32 1.76
N TRP A 311 14.85 -8.32 1.49
CA TRP A 311 13.40 -8.37 1.65
C TRP A 311 12.82 -8.97 0.37
N ILE A 312 11.90 -9.92 0.51
CA ILE A 312 11.28 -10.66 -0.59
C ILE A 312 9.75 -10.59 -0.47
N PRO A 313 9.03 -10.33 -1.58
CA PRO A 313 7.60 -9.97 -1.56
C PRO A 313 6.69 -11.21 -1.46
N THR A 314 6.81 -11.97 -0.38
CA THR A 314 6.04 -13.22 -0.17
C THR A 314 4.54 -12.98 -0.07
N GLY A 315 4.09 -11.89 0.55
CA GLY A 315 2.68 -11.48 0.56
C GLY A 315 2.14 -11.12 -0.83
N CYS A 316 2.97 -10.54 -1.71
CA CYS A 316 2.62 -10.29 -3.11
C CYS A 316 2.43 -11.59 -3.89
N LEU A 317 3.37 -12.54 -3.75
CA LEU A 317 3.24 -13.86 -4.37
C LEU A 317 1.95 -14.57 -3.91
N GLN A 318 1.66 -14.56 -2.61
CA GLN A 318 0.43 -15.16 -2.06
C GLN A 318 -0.84 -14.49 -2.59
N LEU A 319 -0.85 -13.16 -2.72
CA LEU A 319 -1.97 -12.43 -3.32
C LEU A 319 -2.16 -12.84 -4.78
N LEU A 320 -1.09 -12.83 -5.60
CA LEU A 320 -1.15 -13.19 -7.02
C LEU A 320 -1.58 -14.64 -7.23
N GLU A 321 -1.08 -15.60 -6.44
CA GLU A 321 -1.54 -17.00 -6.44
C GLU A 321 -3.04 -17.13 -6.12
N THR A 322 -3.58 -16.26 -5.26
CA THR A 322 -5.02 -16.21 -4.97
C THR A 322 -5.82 -15.52 -6.07
N LEU A 323 -5.32 -14.42 -6.65
CA LEU A 323 -5.97 -13.72 -7.76
C LEU A 323 -6.12 -14.62 -8.99
N HIS A 324 -5.05 -15.28 -9.44
CA HIS A 324 -5.10 -16.20 -10.59
C HIS A 324 -5.98 -17.42 -10.33
N ARG A 325 -6.00 -17.96 -9.10
CA ARG A 325 -6.93 -19.04 -8.73
C ARG A 325 -8.40 -18.62 -8.79
N MET A 326 -8.72 -17.41 -8.32
CA MET A 326 -10.11 -16.97 -8.17
C MET A 326 -10.66 -16.24 -9.41
N ARG A 327 -9.81 -15.58 -10.18
CA ARG A 327 -10.12 -14.78 -11.37
C ARG A 327 -9.06 -15.00 -12.48
N PRO A 328 -8.94 -16.22 -13.03
CA PRO A 328 -7.85 -16.58 -13.96
C PRO A 328 -7.77 -15.68 -15.21
N ASN A 329 -8.92 -15.21 -15.71
CA ASN A 329 -9.01 -14.34 -16.87
C ASN A 329 -9.00 -12.85 -16.50
N MET A 330 -8.33 -12.46 -15.41
CA MET A 330 -8.22 -11.06 -15.01
C MET A 330 -7.27 -10.25 -15.89
N ALA A 331 -7.67 -9.03 -16.21
CA ALA A 331 -6.78 -7.91 -16.52
C ALA A 331 -6.40 -7.22 -15.20
N LEU A 332 -5.12 -7.27 -14.85
CA LEU A 332 -4.59 -6.63 -13.64
C LEU A 332 -4.06 -5.23 -13.98
N ILE A 333 -4.51 -4.21 -13.24
CA ILE A 333 -3.99 -2.84 -13.32
C ILE A 333 -3.60 -2.43 -11.90
N THR A 334 -2.31 -2.26 -11.64
CA THR A 334 -1.82 -1.86 -10.31
C THR A 334 -0.83 -0.71 -10.41
N SER A 335 -0.83 0.19 -9.43
CA SER A 335 0.18 1.25 -9.35
C SER A 335 0.78 1.39 -7.97
N ASP A 336 2.09 1.57 -7.90
CA ASP A 336 2.80 1.64 -6.63
C ASP A 336 4.17 2.34 -6.72
N PHE A 337 4.82 2.57 -5.58
CA PHE A 337 6.16 3.17 -5.48
C PHE A 337 7.22 2.22 -6.03
N SER A 338 7.86 2.61 -7.14
CA SER A 338 9.01 1.89 -7.73
C SER A 338 10.35 2.17 -7.03
N SER A 339 10.39 3.18 -6.16
CA SER A 339 11.53 3.45 -5.27
C SER A 339 11.12 4.30 -4.07
N LEU A 340 11.72 3.98 -2.92
CA LEU A 340 11.66 4.78 -1.70
C LEU A 340 13.04 5.43 -1.48
N PRO A 341 13.13 6.77 -1.40
CA PRO A 341 14.38 7.43 -1.04
C PRO A 341 14.69 7.24 0.45
N ASP A 342 15.95 7.42 0.84
CA ASP A 342 16.38 7.54 2.24
C ASP A 342 16.12 6.34 3.18
N VAL A 343 15.86 5.15 2.62
CA VAL A 343 15.74 3.90 3.41
C VAL A 343 17.00 3.65 4.25
N THR A 344 16.83 3.60 5.57
CA THR A 344 17.89 3.33 6.56
C THR A 344 17.94 1.87 7.01
N ILE A 345 16.82 1.14 6.89
CA ILE A 345 16.72 -0.29 7.20
C ILE A 345 17.60 -1.08 6.22
N SER A 346 18.31 -2.07 6.75
CA SER A 346 19.27 -2.84 5.96
C SER A 346 18.59 -3.86 5.03
N GLY A 347 19.20 -4.07 3.87
CA GLY A 347 18.85 -5.12 2.91
C GLY A 347 18.32 -4.60 1.58
N ALA A 348 18.38 -5.45 0.54
CA ALA A 348 17.77 -5.15 -0.75
C ALA A 348 16.23 -5.09 -0.62
N ARG A 349 15.60 -4.10 -1.26
CA ARG A 349 14.14 -3.80 -1.14
C ARG A 349 13.66 -3.54 0.29
N ALA A 350 14.52 -3.00 1.18
CA ALA A 350 14.11 -2.68 2.54
C ALA A 350 12.95 -1.66 2.60
N PRO A 351 12.07 -1.77 3.62
CA PRO A 351 10.93 -0.89 3.79
C PRO A 351 11.34 0.47 4.38
N ILE A 352 10.45 1.45 4.25
CA ILE A 352 10.36 2.53 5.22
C ILE A 352 9.38 2.08 6.31
N VAL A 353 9.72 2.41 7.56
CA VAL A 353 8.83 2.27 8.71
C VAL A 353 8.63 3.67 9.28
N ALA A 354 7.42 4.21 9.21
CA ALA A 354 7.19 5.62 9.53
C ALA A 354 5.90 5.82 10.33
N SER A 355 6.01 6.54 11.44
CA SER A 355 4.85 7.07 12.15
C SER A 355 4.60 8.52 11.74
N LYS A 356 3.36 8.97 11.88
CA LYS A 356 2.98 10.37 11.68
C LYS A 356 2.16 10.87 12.85
N GLU A 357 2.50 12.07 13.31
CA GLU A 357 1.88 12.76 14.43
C GLU A 357 1.88 14.28 14.13
N ASN A 358 0.75 14.97 14.28
CA ASN A 358 0.62 16.42 14.03
C ASN A 358 1.04 16.85 12.60
N GLY A 359 0.94 15.94 11.64
CA GLY A 359 1.39 16.14 10.26
C GLY A 359 2.90 15.99 10.01
N GLU A 360 3.72 15.77 11.04
CA GLU A 360 5.15 15.48 10.92
C GLU A 360 5.39 13.97 10.83
N THR A 361 6.34 13.56 9.97
CA THR A 361 6.68 12.14 9.73
C THR A 361 7.96 11.78 10.46
N LYS A 362 7.96 10.64 11.14
CA LYS A 362 9.09 10.11 11.91
C LYS A 362 9.44 8.70 11.43
N ASP A 363 10.61 8.59 10.81
CA ASP A 363 11.16 7.31 10.37
C ASP A 363 11.71 6.53 11.58
N HIS A 364 11.48 5.22 11.59
CA HIS A 364 11.95 4.28 12.61
C HIS A 364 13.16 3.49 12.12
N SER A 365 14.00 3.02 13.05
CA SER A 365 15.22 2.28 12.71
C SER A 365 14.97 0.79 12.45
N SER A 366 13.83 0.28 12.89
CA SER A 366 13.43 -1.12 12.76
C SER A 366 11.91 -1.26 12.63
N TYR A 367 11.47 -2.22 11.83
CA TYR A 367 10.07 -2.67 11.74
C TYR A 367 9.57 -3.29 13.05
N LEU A 368 10.47 -3.74 13.93
CA LEU A 368 10.14 -4.22 15.27
C LEU A 368 9.59 -3.10 16.19
N GLU A 369 9.72 -1.82 15.79
CA GLU A 369 9.16 -0.67 16.50
C GLU A 369 7.71 -0.34 16.07
N ALA A 370 7.19 -0.97 15.01
CA ALA A 370 6.03 -0.44 14.27
C ALA A 370 4.65 -0.67 14.91
N MET A 371 4.51 -1.69 15.78
CA MET A 371 3.23 -2.25 16.25
C MET A 371 2.12 -1.20 16.47
N GLY A 372 1.14 -1.19 15.57
CA GLY A 372 -0.06 -0.34 15.61
C GLY A 372 0.14 1.17 15.39
N ASN A 373 1.37 1.67 15.40
CA ASN A 373 1.67 3.10 15.49
C ASN A 373 2.41 3.67 14.28
N ALA A 374 3.19 2.84 13.59
CA ALA A 374 3.88 3.17 12.35
C ALA A 374 3.37 2.33 11.19
N ASP A 375 3.38 2.93 10.01
CA ASP A 375 3.21 2.25 8.74
C ASP A 375 4.49 1.49 8.37
N ILE A 376 4.36 0.44 7.55
CA ILE A 376 5.46 -0.34 6.98
C ILE A 376 5.17 -0.49 5.49
N PHE A 377 6.00 0.11 4.65
CA PHE A 377 5.80 0.12 3.20
C PHE A 377 7.10 -0.10 2.42
N PHE A 378 7.00 -0.86 1.34
CA PHE A 378 8.12 -1.41 0.57
C PHE A 378 8.19 -0.81 -0.85
N PRO A 379 9.40 -0.62 -1.43
CA PRO A 379 9.52 -0.28 -2.84
C PRO A 379 9.17 -1.51 -3.71
N THR A 380 8.19 -1.36 -4.60
CA THR A 380 7.81 -2.38 -5.58
C THR A 380 8.90 -2.53 -6.65
N ASP A 381 9.52 -3.70 -6.70
CA ASP A 381 10.41 -4.13 -7.78
C ASP A 381 9.56 -4.62 -8.96
N PHE A 382 9.21 -3.72 -9.88
CA PHE A 382 8.28 -4.01 -11.00
C PHE A 382 8.74 -5.14 -11.94
N GLN A 383 10.04 -5.42 -12.03
CA GLN A 383 10.57 -6.57 -12.82
C GLN A 383 10.48 -7.89 -12.04
N LEU A 384 10.44 -7.84 -10.71
CA LEU A 384 10.12 -8.99 -9.89
C LEU A 384 8.60 -9.22 -9.84
N LEU A 385 7.79 -8.16 -9.74
CA LEU A 385 6.33 -8.22 -9.81
C LEU A 385 5.85 -8.96 -11.06
N GLU A 386 6.36 -8.58 -12.24
CA GLU A 386 6.07 -9.24 -13.51
C GLU A 386 6.36 -10.74 -13.50
N ARG A 387 7.53 -11.14 -12.99
CA ARG A 387 7.90 -12.56 -12.86
C ARG A 387 7.02 -13.31 -11.87
N LEU A 388 6.59 -12.67 -10.78
CA LEU A 388 5.70 -13.27 -9.79
C LEU A 388 4.28 -13.44 -10.34
N ASP A 389 3.78 -12.48 -11.11
CA ASP A 389 2.47 -12.56 -11.78
C ASP A 389 2.45 -13.71 -12.79
N HIS A 390 3.47 -13.81 -13.65
CA HIS A 390 3.58 -14.86 -14.66
C HIS A 390 3.81 -16.25 -14.02
N TYR A 391 4.55 -16.32 -12.92
CA TYR A 391 4.70 -17.54 -12.12
C TYR A 391 3.36 -17.97 -11.48
N ALA A 392 2.62 -17.03 -10.88
CA ALA A 392 1.32 -17.32 -10.26
C ALA A 392 0.25 -17.74 -11.28
N ALA A 393 0.26 -17.15 -12.47
CA ALA A 393 -0.59 -17.53 -13.59
C ALA A 393 -0.35 -18.97 -14.05
N THR A 394 0.93 -19.34 -14.26
CA THR A 394 1.32 -20.70 -14.69
C THR A 394 1.16 -21.75 -13.59
N GLY A 395 1.44 -21.40 -12.33
CA GLY A 395 1.25 -22.29 -11.17
C GLY A 395 -0.22 -22.60 -10.83
N SER A 396 -1.17 -21.83 -11.38
CA SER A 396 -2.61 -22.05 -11.21
C SER A 396 -3.23 -22.94 -12.30
N ALA A 397 -2.43 -23.40 -13.28
CA ALA A 397 -2.90 -24.09 -14.47
C ALA A 397 -3.21 -25.59 -14.25
N GLU A 398 -4.38 -25.90 -13.67
CA GLU A 398 -5.14 -27.10 -14.07
C GLU A 398 -5.97 -26.86 -15.36
N ILE A 399 -6.00 -25.61 -15.82
CA ILE A 399 -6.64 -25.13 -17.04
C ILE A 399 -5.54 -24.47 -17.88
N GLU A 400 -5.54 -24.68 -19.20
CA GLU A 400 -4.61 -24.00 -20.13
C GLU A 400 -4.79 -22.48 -20.03
N THR A 401 -3.93 -21.82 -19.24
CA THR A 401 -3.91 -20.35 -19.14
C THR A 401 -3.19 -19.76 -20.34
N SER A 402 -3.79 -18.77 -20.98
CA SER A 402 -3.15 -18.05 -22.09
C SER A 402 -1.92 -17.27 -21.59
N GLU A 403 -0.92 -17.08 -22.47
CA GLU A 403 0.29 -16.33 -22.13
C GLU A 403 -0.08 -14.91 -21.68
N ARG A 404 0.66 -14.31 -20.74
CA ARG A 404 0.30 -12.97 -20.23
C ARG A 404 1.13 -11.88 -20.90
N ILE A 405 0.46 -10.81 -21.31
CA ILE A 405 1.08 -9.61 -21.88
C ILE A 405 1.14 -8.55 -20.78
N SER A 406 2.35 -8.31 -20.30
CA SER A 406 2.70 -7.34 -19.26
C SER A 406 3.21 -6.03 -19.86
N THR A 407 3.03 -4.93 -19.14
CA THR A 407 3.61 -3.63 -19.45
C THR A 407 3.84 -2.82 -18.16
N VAL A 408 5.02 -2.19 -18.05
CA VAL A 408 5.37 -1.27 -16.97
C VAL A 408 5.58 0.12 -17.56
N VAL A 409 4.83 1.12 -17.08
CA VAL A 409 4.98 2.54 -17.46
C VAL A 409 5.10 3.41 -16.20
N THR A 410 5.69 4.60 -16.33
CA THR A 410 5.61 5.60 -15.27
C THR A 410 4.18 6.09 -15.09
N SER A 411 3.84 6.57 -13.89
CA SER A 411 2.54 7.18 -13.64
C SER A 411 2.30 8.42 -14.49
N ALA A 412 3.35 9.17 -14.85
CA ALA A 412 3.23 10.29 -15.78
C ALA A 412 2.76 9.82 -17.17
N GLU A 413 3.42 8.83 -17.76
CA GLU A 413 3.06 8.29 -19.09
C GLU A 413 1.63 7.72 -19.11
N PHE A 414 1.20 7.01 -18.06
CA PHE A 414 -0.17 6.51 -17.96
C PHE A 414 -1.19 7.67 -17.88
N MET A 415 -0.91 8.69 -17.07
CA MET A 415 -1.80 9.84 -16.89
C MET A 415 -1.85 10.74 -18.12
N GLU A 416 -0.75 10.91 -18.86
CA GLU A 416 -0.75 11.64 -20.14
C GLU A 416 -1.64 10.97 -21.20
N GLN A 417 -1.69 9.63 -21.21
CA GLN A 417 -2.51 8.87 -22.17
C GLN A 417 -4.00 8.81 -21.80
N CYS A 418 -4.34 8.87 -20.51
CA CYS A 418 -5.69 8.56 -20.01
C CYS A 418 -6.37 9.65 -19.19
N ALA A 419 -5.64 10.57 -18.54
CA ALA A 419 -6.19 11.60 -17.66
C ALA A 419 -6.49 12.92 -18.40
N GLN A 420 -7.36 13.75 -17.82
CA GLN A 420 -7.51 15.15 -18.25
C GLN A 420 -6.45 16.01 -17.55
N VAL A 421 -5.19 15.89 -17.97
CA VAL A 421 -4.02 16.48 -17.29
C VAL A 421 -4.09 18.01 -17.11
N ASP A 422 -4.81 18.73 -17.97
CA ASP A 422 -5.03 20.18 -17.80
C ASP A 422 -5.89 20.53 -16.57
N LYS A 423 -6.64 19.57 -16.01
CA LYS A 423 -7.46 19.76 -14.80
C LYS A 423 -6.65 19.70 -13.51
N THR A 424 -5.43 19.14 -13.55
CA THR A 424 -4.50 19.05 -12.43
C THR A 424 -3.36 20.06 -12.51
N LYS A 425 -3.36 20.93 -13.52
CA LYS A 425 -2.32 21.94 -13.78
C LYS A 425 -2.56 23.22 -12.95
N THR A 426 -1.49 23.77 -12.36
CA THR A 426 -1.48 25.07 -11.66
C THR A 426 -1.37 26.25 -12.62
N LEU A 427 -1.56 27.48 -12.11
CA LEU A 427 -1.58 28.69 -12.93
C LEU A 427 -0.24 28.98 -13.64
N ASP A 428 0.90 28.62 -13.05
CA ASP A 428 2.24 28.69 -13.64
C ASP A 428 2.58 27.54 -14.60
N GLY A 429 1.68 26.55 -14.75
CA GLY A 429 1.85 25.40 -15.63
C GLY A 429 2.40 24.12 -14.98
N PHE A 430 2.83 24.15 -13.71
CA PHE A 430 3.24 22.94 -12.98
C PHE A 430 2.08 21.93 -12.87
N ASN A 431 2.37 20.64 -13.02
CA ASN A 431 1.36 19.58 -12.96
C ASN A 431 1.72 18.49 -11.93
N PRO A 432 1.26 18.59 -10.67
CA PRO A 432 1.56 17.62 -9.62
C PRO A 432 1.18 16.17 -9.98
N LEU A 433 0.14 15.94 -10.81
CA LEU A 433 -0.24 14.60 -11.25
C LEU A 433 0.88 13.91 -12.06
N LEU A 434 1.64 14.68 -12.84
CA LEU A 434 2.72 14.17 -13.69
C LEU A 434 4.08 14.25 -13.01
N GLU A 435 4.29 15.25 -12.15
CA GLU A 435 5.63 15.61 -11.67
C GLU A 435 5.94 15.15 -10.24
N ASP A 436 4.95 15.03 -9.34
CA ASP A 436 5.22 14.77 -7.93
C ASP A 436 5.36 13.28 -7.58
N TYR A 437 4.79 12.41 -8.41
CA TYR A 437 4.78 10.97 -8.24
C TYR A 437 5.73 10.28 -9.25
N SER A 438 6.82 10.95 -9.59
CA SER A 438 7.87 10.44 -10.48
C SER A 438 8.53 9.13 -10.03
N ASN A 439 8.39 8.76 -8.76
CA ASN A 439 8.83 7.48 -8.21
C ASN A 439 7.74 6.38 -8.24
N THR A 440 6.53 6.61 -8.76
CA THR A 440 5.49 5.58 -8.93
C THR A 440 5.36 5.12 -10.38
N LYS A 441 4.88 3.89 -10.56
CA LYS A 441 4.66 3.25 -11.86
C LYS A 441 3.35 2.49 -11.87
N PHE A 442 2.82 2.26 -13.07
CA PHE A 442 1.75 1.30 -13.32
C PHE A 442 2.35 0.00 -13.87
N TYR A 443 1.85 -1.12 -13.35
CA TYR A 443 1.96 -2.44 -13.96
C TYR A 443 0.58 -2.81 -14.51
N ILE A 444 0.55 -3.21 -15.76
CA ILE A 444 -0.65 -3.69 -16.44
C ILE A 444 -0.33 -5.08 -16.98
N SER A 445 -1.18 -6.06 -16.68
CA SER A 445 -1.01 -7.45 -17.09
C SER A 445 -2.34 -7.96 -17.64
N LEU A 446 -2.36 -8.33 -18.91
CA LEU A 446 -3.54 -8.79 -19.64
C LEU A 446 -3.38 -10.28 -20.01
N PRO A 447 -4.46 -11.07 -20.03
CA PRO A 447 -4.42 -12.38 -20.69
C PRO A 447 -4.18 -12.18 -22.19
N SER A 448 -3.41 -13.06 -22.85
CA SER A 448 -3.39 -13.08 -24.31
C SER A 448 -4.74 -13.54 -24.85
N LEU A 449 -5.12 -12.94 -25.98
CA LEU A 449 -6.35 -13.19 -26.73
C LEU A 449 -6.33 -14.55 -27.45
#